data_AF-A0A3B8JPB2-F1
#
_entry.id   AF-A0A3B8JPB2-F1
#
_cell.length_a   1.000
_cell.length_b   1.000
_cell.length_c   1.000
_cell.angle_alpha   90.00
_cell.angle_beta   90.00
_cell.angle_gamma   90.00
#
_symmetry.space_group_name_H-M   'P 1'
#
loop_
_entity.id
_entity.type
_entity.pdbx_description
1 polymer ?
#
loop_
_entity_poly.entity_id
_entity_poly.type
_entity_poly.pdbx_seq_one_letter_code
_entity_poly.pdbx_strand_id
1 'polypeptide(L)'
;MKAEDGKGSIYRGGSKFQAKPNEVKIDRKGCVKPTHGISVHLDADKVRRFGGAYKITSLPDTLKIIQRGKDPRHYEIVPREANLTFDQFNQELSKIEAVQEE
;
A
#
# COMPACT_ATOMS: atom_id res chain seq x y z
N MET A 1 25.86 14.82 -5.86
CA MET A 1 24.86 15.24 -4.87
C MET A 1 23.65 14.35 -5.07
N LYS A 2 23.39 13.41 -4.16
CA LYS A 2 22.22 12.51 -4.24
C LYS A 2 21.02 13.29 -3.72
N ALA A 3 19.94 13.33 -4.49
CA ALA A 3 18.70 13.93 -4.05
C ALA A 3 18.17 13.13 -2.84
N GLU A 4 18.13 13.77 -1.68
CA GLU A 4 17.41 13.31 -0.51
C GLU A 4 15.93 13.69 -0.70
N ASP A 5 15.16 12.81 -1.32
CA ASP A 5 13.71 12.94 -1.40
C ASP A 5 13.13 12.44 -0.06
N GLY A 6 12.75 13.38 0.80
CA GLY A 6 12.37 13.18 2.21
C GLY A 6 11.07 12.40 2.44
N LYS A 7 10.98 11.16 1.95
CA LYS A 7 10.03 10.14 2.41
C LYS A 7 10.82 8.89 2.78
N GLY A 8 10.79 8.53 4.06
CA GLY A 8 11.37 7.28 4.52
C GLY A 8 10.85 6.08 3.72
N SER A 9 11.66 5.03 3.61
CA SER A 9 11.28 3.77 2.98
C SER A 9 9.92 3.29 3.50
N ILE A 10 9.04 2.83 2.61
CA ILE A 10 7.72 2.28 2.96
C ILE A 10 7.75 0.77 2.78
N TYR A 11 7.26 0.06 3.78
CA TYR A 11 7.34 -1.39 3.88
C TYR A 11 5.97 -2.05 3.95
N ARG A 12 5.82 -3.16 3.24
CA ARG A 12 4.68 -4.09 3.34
C ARG A 12 5.11 -5.33 4.11
N GLY A 13 4.22 -5.84 4.95
CA GLY A 13 4.40 -7.14 5.60
C GLY A 13 4.04 -8.28 4.63
N GLY A 14 5.00 -9.17 4.38
CA GLY A 14 4.85 -10.28 3.43
C GLY A 14 4.95 -9.84 1.96
N SER A 15 5.18 -10.81 1.07
CA SER A 15 5.43 -10.57 -0.36
C SER A 15 4.17 -10.28 -1.18
N LYS A 16 2.98 -10.50 -0.61
CA LYS A 16 1.70 -10.39 -1.34
C LYS A 16 1.04 -9.04 -1.13
N PHE A 17 0.95 -8.27 -2.22
CA PHE A 17 0.14 -7.06 -2.32
C PHE A 17 -1.26 -7.45 -2.77
N GLN A 18 -2.12 -7.80 -1.81
CA GLN A 18 -3.49 -8.19 -2.06
C GLN A 18 -4.39 -7.64 -0.96
N ALA A 19 -5.46 -6.96 -1.35
CA ALA A 19 -6.49 -6.46 -0.46
C ALA A 19 -7.51 -7.55 -0.14
N LYS A 20 -7.99 -7.53 1.10
CA LYS A 20 -9.15 -8.31 1.54
C LYS A 20 -10.40 -7.42 1.51
N PRO A 21 -11.62 -8.00 1.34
CA PRO A 21 -12.85 -7.22 1.29
C PRO A 21 -13.09 -6.31 2.51
N ASN A 22 -12.60 -6.71 3.69
CA ASN A 22 -12.75 -5.95 4.94
C ASN A 22 -11.71 -4.81 5.10
N GLU A 23 -10.69 -4.72 4.23
CA GLU A 23 -9.65 -3.69 4.28
C GLU A 23 -10.02 -2.46 3.42
N VAL A 24 -10.99 -2.61 2.53
CA VAL A 24 -11.39 -1.55 1.58
C VAL A 24 -12.81 -1.06 1.86
N LYS A 25 -13.15 0.08 1.26
CA LYS A 25 -14.53 0.58 1.18
C LYS A 25 -14.94 0.66 -0.28
N ILE A 26 -16.09 0.08 -0.62
CA ILE A 26 -16.66 0.13 -1.96
C ILE A 26 -17.75 1.22 -1.98
N ASP A 27 -17.79 2.01 -3.05
CA ASP A 27 -18.83 3.02 -3.25
C ASP A 27 -20.11 2.42 -3.87
N ARG A 28 -21.11 3.26 -4.11
CA ARG A 28 -22.38 2.83 -4.71
C ARG A 28 -22.25 2.37 -6.17
N LYS A 29 -21.14 2.67 -6.83
CA LYS A 29 -20.84 2.28 -8.22
C LYS A 29 -20.01 0.99 -8.30
N GLY A 30 -19.69 0.37 -7.16
CA GLY A 30 -18.87 -0.84 -7.11
C GLY A 30 -17.36 -0.58 -7.18
N CYS A 31 -16.91 0.67 -7.01
CA CYS A 31 -15.50 1.04 -7.06
C CYS A 31 -14.90 1.18 -5.65
N VAL A 32 -13.63 0.78 -5.49
CA VAL A 32 -12.86 0.97 -4.26
C VAL A 32 -12.62 2.47 -4.04
N LYS A 33 -12.95 2.97 -2.85
CA LYS A 33 -12.75 4.37 -2.48
C LYS A 33 -11.28 4.63 -2.16
N PRO A 34 -10.73 5.81 -2.51
CA PRO A 34 -9.34 6.19 -2.26
C PRO A 34 -9.08 6.57 -0.78
N THR A 35 -9.61 5.79 0.16
CA THR A 35 -9.67 6.12 1.60
C THR A 35 -9.25 4.98 2.53
N HIS A 36 -9.34 3.73 2.07
CA HIS A 36 -9.03 2.53 2.85
C HIS A 36 -8.39 1.50 1.90
N GLY A 37 -7.34 0.83 2.36
CA GLY A 37 -6.66 -0.18 1.58
C GLY A 37 -5.64 -0.98 2.39
N ILE A 38 -4.61 -1.48 1.73
CA ILE A 38 -3.65 -2.39 2.38
C ILE A 38 -2.63 -1.62 3.22
N SER A 39 -2.40 -2.10 4.44
CA SER A 39 -1.47 -1.47 5.39
C SER A 39 -0.01 -1.60 4.97
N VAL A 40 0.70 -0.48 5.07
CA VAL A 40 2.14 -0.33 4.93
C VAL A 40 2.68 0.58 6.04
N HIS A 41 3.98 0.53 6.29
CA HIS A 41 4.57 1.23 7.43
C HIS A 41 5.94 1.81 7.07
N LEU A 42 6.34 2.91 7.72
CA LEU A 42 7.69 3.48 7.60
C LEU A 42 8.76 2.74 8.42
N ASP A 43 8.38 1.65 9.09
CA ASP A 43 9.24 0.90 10.02
C ASP A 43 9.12 -0.57 9.66
N ALA A 44 10.22 -1.13 9.18
CA ALA A 44 10.30 -2.50 8.73
C ALA A 44 10.01 -3.50 9.85
N ASP A 45 10.46 -3.22 11.09
CA ASP A 45 10.29 -4.14 12.22
C ASP A 45 8.82 -4.30 12.61
N LYS A 46 8.00 -3.26 12.40
CA LYS A 46 6.55 -3.33 12.63
C LYS A 46 5.85 -4.30 11.69
N VAL A 47 6.38 -4.48 10.48
CA VAL A 47 5.77 -5.34 9.46
C VAL A 47 6.46 -6.68 9.27
N ARG A 48 7.71 -6.82 9.74
CA ARG A 48 8.54 -8.03 9.61
C ARG A 48 7.86 -9.30 10.12
N ARG A 49 7.08 -9.19 11.21
CA ARG A 49 6.28 -10.30 11.78
C ARG A 49 5.20 -10.88 10.85
N PHE A 50 4.85 -10.19 9.77
CA PHE A 50 3.82 -10.61 8.81
C PHE A 50 4.39 -11.35 7.58
N GLY A 51 5.54 -12.01 7.74
CA GLY A 51 6.19 -12.78 6.68
C GLY A 51 7.32 -12.02 5.98
N GLY A 52 8.02 -11.13 6.71
CA GLY A 52 9.12 -10.30 6.20
C GLY A 52 8.70 -8.86 5.93
N ALA A 53 9.68 -7.96 5.86
CA ALA A 53 9.49 -6.57 5.49
C ALA A 53 9.88 -6.39 4.02
N TYR A 54 8.94 -5.92 3.20
CA TYR A 54 9.16 -5.72 1.77
C TYR A 54 9.13 -4.23 1.47
N LYS A 55 10.29 -3.67 1.15
CA LYS A 55 10.45 -2.28 0.77
C LYS A 55 9.90 -2.06 -0.64
N ILE A 56 8.91 -1.18 -0.76
CA ILE A 56 8.33 -0.83 -2.07
C ILE A 56 9.35 -0.02 -2.87
N THR A 57 9.63 -0.48 -4.08
CA THR A 57 10.54 0.17 -5.03
C THR A 57 9.81 0.83 -6.19
N SER A 58 8.61 0.33 -6.54
CA SER A 58 7.77 0.91 -7.59
C SER A 58 6.29 0.81 -7.21
N LEU A 59 5.54 1.87 -7.46
CA LEU A 59 4.09 1.95 -7.24
C LEU A 59 3.42 2.41 -8.54
N PRO A 60 2.43 1.64 -9.08
CA PRO A 60 1.65 2.05 -10.23
C PRO A 60 0.97 3.42 -10.05
N ASP A 61 0.88 4.21 -11.13
CA ASP A 61 0.24 5.53 -11.11
C ASP A 61 -1.25 5.49 -10.77
N THR A 62 -1.90 4.34 -10.97
CA THR A 62 -3.29 4.07 -10.57
C THR A 62 -3.47 4.01 -9.05
N LEU A 63 -2.39 3.93 -8.29
CA LEU A 63 -2.37 3.81 -6.84
C LEU A 63 -1.73 5.04 -6.19
N LYS A 64 -2.01 5.21 -4.90
CA LYS A 64 -1.32 6.20 -4.06
C LYS A 64 -1.22 5.68 -2.63
N ILE A 65 -0.29 6.25 -1.88
CA ILE A 65 -0.10 5.96 -0.46
C ILE A 65 -0.60 7.15 0.37
N ILE A 66 -1.45 6.88 1.36
CA ILE A 66 -2.01 7.90 2.25
C ILE A 66 -1.69 7.57 3.71
N GLN A 67 -1.52 8.60 4.55
CA GLN A 67 -1.42 8.40 5.99
C GLN A 67 -2.81 8.01 6.52
N ARG A 68 -2.85 7.02 7.41
CA ARG A 68 -4.11 6.59 8.01
C ARG A 68 -3.93 6.21 9.48
N GLY A 69 -4.84 6.69 10.32
CA GLY A 69 -4.91 6.34 11.73
C GLY A 69 -4.10 7.29 12.62
N LYS A 70 -3.95 6.92 13.90
CA LYS A 70 -3.24 7.75 14.89
C LYS A 70 -1.72 7.65 14.79
N ASP A 71 -1.22 6.53 14.28
CA ASP A 71 0.21 6.33 14.10
C ASP A 71 0.67 7.14 12.86
N PRO A 72 1.56 8.14 13.03
CA PRO A 72 2.06 8.94 11.92
C PRO A 72 2.93 8.11 10.95
N ARG A 73 3.36 6.91 11.33
CA ARG A 73 4.17 6.00 10.51
C ARG A 73 3.34 4.89 9.85
N HIS A 74 2.04 4.82 10.12
CA HIS A 74 1.11 3.91 9.46
C HIS A 74 0.46 4.57 8.24
N TYR A 75 0.55 3.88 7.12
CA TYR A 75 0.05 4.32 5.83
C TYR A 75 -0.74 3.18 5.18
N GLU A 76 -1.53 3.52 4.17
CA GLU A 76 -2.26 2.54 3.37
C GLU A 76 -2.06 2.82 1.88
N ILE A 77 -1.93 1.76 1.09
CA ILE A 77 -2.02 1.83 -0.37
C ILE A 77 -3.48 1.76 -0.75
N VAL A 78 -3.94 2.77 -1.49
CA VAL A 78 -5.32 2.95 -1.95
C VAL A 78 -5.32 3.22 -3.45
N PRO A 79 -6.46 3.05 -4.15
CA PRO A 79 -6.54 3.55 -5.51
C PRO A 79 -6.37 5.08 -5.52
N ARG A 80 -5.84 5.62 -6.62
CA ARG A 80 -5.67 7.06 -6.77
C ARG A 80 -7.01 7.77 -6.80
N GLU A 81 -7.97 7.21 -7.55
CA GLU A 81 -9.34 7.68 -7.69
C GLU A 81 -10.35 6.55 -7.46
N ALA A 82 -11.62 6.88 -7.24
CA ALA A 82 -12.69 5.89 -7.10
C ALA A 82 -13.15 5.35 -8.46
N ASN A 83 -12.26 4.67 -9.19
CA ASN A 83 -12.51 4.18 -10.55
C ASN A 83 -12.09 2.71 -10.79
N LEU A 84 -11.61 2.02 -9.76
CA LEU A 84 -11.24 0.60 -9.84
C LEU A 84 -12.24 -0.25 -9.07
N THR A 85 -12.73 -1.33 -9.67
CA THR A 85 -13.43 -2.39 -8.92
C THR A 85 -12.48 -3.08 -7.95
N PHE A 86 -12.99 -3.92 -7.04
CA PHE A 86 -12.15 -4.67 -6.10
C PHE A 86 -11.12 -5.56 -6.82
N ASP A 87 -11.53 -6.21 -7.91
CA ASP A 87 -10.64 -7.08 -8.69
C ASP A 87 -9.59 -6.27 -9.45
N GLN A 88 -9.99 -5.15 -10.07
CA GLN A 88 -9.06 -4.24 -10.73
C GLN A 88 -8.05 -3.64 -9.74
N PHE A 89 -8.50 -3.29 -8.53
CA PHE A 89 -7.60 -2.83 -7.48
C PHE A 89 -6.57 -3.89 -7.12
N ASN A 90 -6.96 -5.16 -6.96
CA ASN A 90 -6.01 -6.25 -6.72
C ASN A 90 -5.07 -6.51 -7.91
N GLN A 91 -5.53 -6.32 -9.15
CA GLN A 91 -4.67 -6.38 -10.34
C GLN A 91 -3.62 -5.26 -10.32
N GLU A 92 -3.99 -4.03 -9.96
CA GLU A 92 -3.03 -2.94 -9.81
C GLU A 92 -2.06 -3.19 -8.65
N LEU A 93 -2.53 -3.73 -7.53
CA LEU A 93 -1.67 -4.11 -6.41
C LEU A 93 -0.61 -5.15 -6.81
N SER A 94 -0.95 -6.10 -7.69
CA SER A 94 0.00 -7.11 -8.17
C SER A 94 1.12 -6.56 -9.06
N LYS A 95 1.01 -5.32 -9.54
CA LYS A 95 2.04 -4.63 -10.33
C LYS A 95 3.06 -3.89 -9.44
N ILE A 96 2.87 -3.90 -8.12
CA ILE A 96 3.81 -3.28 -7.17
C ILE A 96 5.11 -4.08 -7.16
N GLU A 97 6.23 -3.39 -7.28
CA GLU A 97 7.54 -3.98 -7.12
C GLU A 97 8.07 -3.66 -5.71
N ALA A 98 8.61 -4.68 -5.07
CA ALA A 98 9.20 -4.56 -3.75
C ALA A 98 10.36 -5.54 -3.58
N VAL A 99 11.32 -5.16 -2.73
CA VAL A 99 12.45 -5.99 -2.36
C VAL A 99 12.35 -6.35 -0.88
N GLN A 100 12.63 -7.61 -0.54
CA GLN A 100 12.68 -8.02 0.85
C GLN A 100 13.88 -7.36 1.54
N GLU A 101 13.65 -6.75 2.71
CA GLU A 101 14.70 -6.26 3.59
C GLU A 101 15.09 -7.38 4.56
N GLU A 102 16.38 -7.72 4.58
CA GLU A 102 16.96 -8.75 5.46
C GLU A 102 16.97 -8.29 6.91
#